data_AF-X0U3L7-F1
#
_entry.id   AF-X0U3L7-F1
#
_cell.length_a   1.000
_cell.length_b   1.000
_cell.length_c   1.000
_cell.angle_alpha   90.00
_cell.angle_beta   90.00
_cell.angle_gamma   90.00
#
_symmetry.space_group_name_H-M   'P 1'
#
loop_
_entity.id
_entity.type
_entity.pdbx_description
1 polymer ?
#
loop_
_entity_poly.entity_id
_entity_poly.type
_entity_poly.pdbx_seq_one_letter_code
_entity_poly.pdbx_strand_id
1 'polypeptide(L)'
;MALKPKYPGSNIKAYLEKNLIGFKIGKTDWEYMTNCFVIFPLIGFHFDDFGHGPGNAVITQSGADICPVAVQVDRVQGHAGVQFVNGQFMGTIEVGKDNRGPVKLSNCGFWPVPETKEQVVKQGPSSLILSACHFAGWDSKNEGKPCIRADGGRLIVSACEFMENKRQILLEKGLAAATVTGCLLRGDKGIVNKSDADVQIGLNTTR
;
A
#
# COMPACT_ATOMS: atom_id res chain seq x y z
N MET A 1 25.70 20.12 0.84
CA MET A 1 26.64 20.43 -0.26
C MET A 1 25.83 20.54 -1.53
N ALA A 2 25.81 21.69 -2.21
CA ALA A 2 25.02 21.84 -3.45
C ALA A 2 25.80 21.26 -4.64
N LEU A 3 25.14 20.44 -5.47
CA LEU A 3 25.72 19.86 -6.69
C LEU A 3 26.14 20.98 -7.66
N LYS A 4 27.28 20.79 -8.35
CA LYS A 4 27.75 21.66 -9.43
C LYS A 4 27.73 20.86 -10.75
N PRO A 5 27.16 21.40 -11.84
CA PRO A 5 26.52 22.72 -11.95
C PRO A 5 25.25 22.82 -11.09
N LYS A 6 24.97 24.03 -10.58
CA LYS A 6 23.69 24.31 -9.92
C LYS A 6 22.58 23.98 -10.92
N TYR A 7 21.63 23.14 -10.53
CA TYR A 7 20.44 22.89 -11.34
C TYR A 7 19.74 24.24 -11.59
N PRO A 8 19.66 24.73 -12.84
CA PRO A 8 19.30 26.11 -13.10
C PRO A 8 17.82 26.34 -12.84
N GLY A 9 17.49 27.12 -11.79
CA GLY A 9 16.19 27.79 -11.59
C GLY A 9 14.92 26.94 -11.51
N SER A 10 14.97 25.63 -11.75
CA SER A 10 13.79 24.77 -11.83
C SER A 10 13.42 24.22 -10.47
N ASN A 11 12.12 24.22 -10.16
CA ASN A 11 11.57 23.56 -8.98
C ASN A 11 11.72 22.03 -9.15
N ILE A 12 12.85 21.49 -8.68
CA ILE A 12 13.17 20.06 -8.77
C ILE A 12 12.09 19.20 -8.13
N LYS A 13 11.56 19.61 -6.96
CA LYS A 13 10.49 18.90 -6.27
C LYS A 13 9.26 18.76 -7.19
N ALA A 14 8.81 19.86 -7.79
CA ALA A 14 7.67 19.83 -8.71
C ALA A 14 7.92 18.98 -9.96
N TYR A 15 9.18 18.84 -10.40
CA TYR A 15 9.53 17.91 -11.47
C TYR A 15 9.47 16.46 -11.00
N LEU A 16 10.05 16.13 -9.85
CA LEU A 16 10.04 14.77 -9.30
C LEU A 16 8.60 14.28 -9.03
N GLU A 17 7.76 15.13 -8.43
CA GLU A 17 6.35 14.81 -8.12
C GLU A 17 5.51 14.49 -9.36
N LYS A 18 5.99 14.86 -10.55
CA LYS A 18 5.31 14.61 -11.83
C LYS A 18 5.97 13.51 -12.67
N ASN A 19 7.22 13.14 -12.39
CA ASN A 19 8.01 12.32 -13.33
C ASN A 19 8.80 11.19 -12.67
N LEU A 20 9.13 11.29 -11.37
CA LEU A 20 9.99 10.30 -10.73
C LEU A 20 9.21 9.04 -10.37
N ILE A 21 9.67 7.91 -10.90
CA ILE A 21 9.42 6.59 -10.34
C ILE A 21 10.68 6.21 -9.57
N GLY A 22 10.58 6.00 -8.25
CA GLY A 22 11.74 5.73 -7.41
C GLY A 22 12.42 4.41 -7.76
N PHE A 23 11.65 3.33 -7.71
CA PHE A 23 12.08 1.98 -8.04
C PHE A 23 11.10 1.36 -9.02
N LYS A 24 11.57 1.02 -10.22
CA LYS A 24 10.78 0.41 -11.28
C LYS A 24 11.23 -1.04 -11.47
N ILE A 25 10.40 -1.99 -11.06
CA ILE A 25 10.79 -3.39 -10.89
C ILE A 25 9.95 -4.26 -11.83
N GLY A 26 10.62 -4.77 -12.86
CA GLY A 26 10.02 -5.66 -13.86
C GLY A 26 10.25 -7.12 -13.54
N LYS A 27 10.69 -7.88 -14.56
CA LYS A 27 11.11 -9.27 -14.39
C LYS A 27 12.33 -9.38 -13.46
N THR A 28 12.14 -10.14 -12.39
CA THR A 28 13.17 -10.53 -11.40
C THR A 28 12.84 -11.92 -10.88
N ASP A 29 13.85 -12.67 -10.48
CA ASP A 29 13.71 -13.99 -9.85
C ASP A 29 14.47 -13.98 -8.51
N TRP A 30 13.73 -13.88 -7.41
CA TRP A 30 14.24 -13.82 -6.03
C TRP A 30 15.08 -12.58 -5.71
N GLU A 31 14.62 -11.39 -6.11
CA GLU A 31 15.30 -10.13 -5.80
C GLU A 31 15.17 -9.76 -4.32
N TYR A 32 16.25 -9.25 -3.73
CA TYR A 32 16.28 -8.73 -2.36
C TYR A 32 16.68 -7.25 -2.36
N MET A 33 15.79 -6.39 -1.89
CA MET A 33 16.06 -4.95 -1.74
C MET A 33 16.05 -4.58 -0.27
N THR A 34 17.10 -3.91 0.21
CA THR A 34 17.19 -3.46 1.60
C THR A 34 17.67 -2.02 1.69
N ASN A 35 17.19 -1.28 2.69
CA ASN A 35 17.57 0.12 2.95
C ASN A 35 17.38 1.03 1.72
N CYS A 36 16.32 0.77 0.95
CA CYS A 36 15.98 1.51 -0.26
C CYS A 36 14.92 2.57 0.08
N PHE A 37 15.27 3.84 -0.09
CA PHE A 37 14.39 4.96 0.27
C PHE A 37 14.31 5.99 -0.86
N VAL A 38 13.11 6.50 -1.10
CA VAL A 38 12.84 7.57 -2.06
C VAL A 38 11.85 8.58 -1.47
N ILE A 39 12.04 9.87 -1.76
CA ILE A 39 11.17 10.96 -1.30
C ILE A 39 10.79 11.88 -2.46
N PHE A 40 9.54 12.37 -2.44
CA PHE A 40 8.91 13.15 -3.51
C PHE A 40 8.73 12.44 -4.87
N PRO A 41 8.62 11.10 -4.98
CA PRO A 41 8.32 10.49 -6.26
C PRO A 41 6.85 10.71 -6.65
N LEU A 42 6.55 10.59 -7.95
CA LEU A 42 5.18 10.33 -8.40
C LEU A 42 4.75 8.92 -7.95
N ILE A 43 5.62 7.92 -8.13
CA ILE A 43 5.44 6.55 -7.62
C ILE A 43 6.71 6.09 -6.91
N GLY A 44 6.59 5.64 -5.66
CA GLY A 44 7.73 5.12 -4.90
C GLY A 44 8.30 3.82 -5.50
N PHE A 45 7.56 2.72 -5.36
CA PHE A 45 7.88 1.42 -5.95
C PHE A 45 6.83 1.03 -6.98
N HIS A 46 7.23 0.71 -8.21
CA HIS A 46 6.33 0.30 -9.29
C HIS A 46 6.68 -1.09 -9.79
N PHE A 47 5.76 -2.04 -9.60
CA PHE A 47 5.86 -3.40 -10.10
C PHE A 47 4.91 -3.62 -11.27
N ASP A 48 5.46 -4.06 -12.40
CA ASP A 48 4.71 -4.49 -13.57
C ASP A 48 5.56 -5.47 -14.38
N ASP A 49 5.04 -5.97 -15.51
CA ASP A 49 5.85 -6.76 -16.44
C ASP A 49 6.77 -5.92 -17.33
N PHE A 50 6.41 -4.65 -17.56
CA PHE A 50 7.06 -3.72 -18.48
C PHE A 50 7.44 -4.34 -19.84
N GLY A 51 6.64 -5.28 -20.36
CA GLY A 51 6.90 -5.99 -21.62
C GLY A 51 7.90 -7.15 -21.53
N HIS A 52 8.45 -7.45 -20.35
CA HIS A 52 9.47 -8.48 -20.14
C HIS A 52 9.02 -9.62 -19.23
N GLY A 53 7.84 -9.51 -18.63
CA GLY A 53 7.26 -10.48 -17.70
C GLY A 53 7.31 -9.97 -16.25
N PRO A 54 6.37 -10.39 -15.38
CA PRO A 54 6.35 -9.95 -13.99
C PRO A 54 7.47 -10.61 -13.17
N GLY A 55 7.98 -9.88 -12.18
CA GLY A 55 8.98 -10.37 -11.22
C GLY A 55 8.44 -10.68 -9.83
N ASN A 56 9.35 -11.11 -8.95
CA ASN A 56 9.13 -11.22 -7.52
C ASN A 56 10.24 -10.50 -6.74
N ALA A 57 9.94 -10.01 -5.54
CA ALA A 57 10.93 -9.33 -4.73
C ALA A 57 10.57 -9.38 -3.23
N VAL A 58 11.61 -9.40 -2.39
CA VAL A 58 11.53 -9.18 -0.95
C VAL A 58 12.21 -7.86 -0.62
N ILE A 59 11.45 -6.93 -0.08
CA ILE A 59 11.86 -5.57 0.23
C ILE A 59 11.85 -5.40 1.75
N THR A 60 12.98 -5.04 2.34
CA THR A 60 13.13 -4.88 3.79
C THR A 60 13.66 -3.50 4.14
N GLN A 61 13.26 -2.93 5.29
CA GLN A 61 13.83 -1.68 5.81
C GLN A 61 13.81 -0.53 4.79
N SER A 62 12.71 -0.38 4.07
CA SER A 62 12.64 0.48 2.87
C SER A 62 11.37 1.34 2.89
N GLY A 63 11.36 2.43 2.13
CA GLY A 63 10.23 3.36 2.17
C GLY A 63 10.11 4.31 0.99
N ALA A 64 8.92 4.88 0.87
CA ALA A 64 8.59 5.90 -0.11
C ALA A 64 7.78 7.00 0.57
N ASP A 65 8.34 8.21 0.59
CA ASP A 65 7.84 9.33 1.37
C ASP A 65 7.37 10.48 0.50
N ILE A 66 6.37 11.18 1.03
CA ILE A 66 5.75 12.39 0.51
C ILE A 66 5.40 12.23 -0.97
N CYS A 67 4.53 11.25 -1.26
CA CYS A 67 4.12 10.91 -2.63
C CYS A 67 2.63 10.56 -2.69
N PRO A 68 2.00 10.67 -3.86
CA PRO A 68 0.61 10.23 -4.02
C PRO A 68 0.50 8.70 -3.94
N VAL A 69 1.46 7.98 -4.53
CA VAL A 69 1.50 6.51 -4.57
C VAL A 69 2.86 6.01 -4.08
N ALA A 70 2.87 5.39 -2.90
CA ALA A 70 4.07 4.84 -2.30
C ALA A 70 4.47 3.51 -2.96
N VAL A 71 3.49 2.66 -3.27
CA VAL A 71 3.70 1.39 -3.98
C VAL A 71 2.55 1.16 -4.95
N GLN A 72 2.89 0.90 -6.21
CA GLN A 72 1.96 0.44 -7.24
C GLN A 72 2.33 -0.97 -7.68
N VAL A 73 1.39 -1.90 -7.57
CA VAL A 73 1.54 -3.30 -7.99
C VAL A 73 0.56 -3.61 -9.11
N ASP A 74 0.98 -3.44 -10.35
CA ASP A 74 0.19 -3.78 -11.53
C ASP A 74 0.27 -5.28 -11.83
N ARG A 75 1.50 -5.85 -11.85
CA ARG A 75 1.74 -7.28 -12.09
C ARG A 75 2.98 -7.78 -11.36
N VAL A 76 2.83 -8.89 -10.63
CA VAL A 76 3.93 -9.65 -10.01
C VAL A 76 3.73 -11.15 -10.25
N GLN A 77 4.78 -11.97 -10.05
CA GLN A 77 4.72 -13.40 -10.31
C GLN A 77 3.60 -14.08 -9.50
N GLY A 78 2.76 -14.86 -10.18
CA GLY A 78 1.56 -15.47 -9.58
C GLY A 78 1.84 -16.37 -8.37
N HIS A 79 2.97 -17.08 -8.38
CA HIS A 79 3.32 -18.07 -7.35
C HIS A 79 4.20 -17.51 -6.21
N ALA A 80 4.74 -16.29 -6.34
CA ALA A 80 5.71 -15.74 -5.40
C ALA A 80 5.34 -14.32 -4.94
N GLY A 81 4.95 -13.47 -5.89
CA GLY A 81 4.48 -12.11 -5.62
C GLY A 81 5.55 -11.19 -5.04
N VAL A 82 5.14 -10.23 -4.21
CA VAL A 82 6.08 -9.30 -3.55
C VAL A 82 5.81 -9.21 -2.05
N GLN A 83 6.87 -8.92 -1.29
CA GLN A 83 6.79 -8.75 0.15
C GLN A 83 7.56 -7.53 0.62
N PHE A 84 6.91 -6.71 1.45
CA PHE A 84 7.53 -5.63 2.22
C PHE A 84 7.60 -6.00 3.70
N VAL A 85 8.77 -5.82 4.31
CA VAL A 85 8.99 -6.08 5.73
C VAL A 85 9.65 -4.86 6.37
N ASN A 86 9.06 -4.37 7.46
CA ASN A 86 9.52 -3.17 8.15
C ASN A 86 9.65 -1.96 7.20
N GLY A 87 8.59 -1.69 6.45
CA GLY A 87 8.53 -0.57 5.50
C GLY A 87 7.91 0.69 6.09
N GLN A 88 8.27 1.86 5.55
CA GLN A 88 7.69 3.15 5.92
C GLN A 88 7.11 3.84 4.68
N PHE A 89 5.83 4.21 4.73
CA PHE A 89 5.14 4.76 3.56
C PHE A 89 4.36 6.02 3.90
N MET A 90 4.63 7.10 3.18
CA MET A 90 3.79 8.31 3.16
C MET A 90 3.18 8.48 1.76
N GLY A 91 2.13 7.71 1.51
CA GLY A 91 1.43 7.65 0.22
C GLY A 91 0.61 6.37 0.12
N THR A 92 -0.18 6.28 -0.95
CA THR A 92 -1.12 5.16 -1.15
C THR A 92 -0.38 3.89 -1.59
N ILE A 93 -0.78 2.73 -1.07
CA ILE A 93 -0.46 1.42 -1.66
C ILE A 93 -1.60 1.02 -2.59
N GLU A 94 -1.29 0.81 -3.86
CA GLU A 94 -2.24 0.40 -4.89
C GLU A 94 -1.91 -1.00 -5.40
N VAL A 95 -2.82 -1.95 -5.22
CA VAL A 95 -2.76 -3.27 -5.86
C VAL A 95 -3.75 -3.28 -7.00
N GLY A 96 -3.24 -3.29 -8.23
CA GLY A 96 -4.01 -3.12 -9.45
C GLY A 96 -4.87 -4.33 -9.83
N LYS A 97 -5.89 -4.07 -10.65
CA LYS A 97 -6.86 -5.06 -11.15
C LYS A 97 -6.25 -6.24 -11.92
N ASP A 98 -5.09 -6.03 -12.52
CA ASP A 98 -4.40 -7.01 -13.37
C ASP A 98 -3.43 -7.89 -12.58
N ASN A 99 -3.15 -7.55 -11.32
CA ASN A 99 -2.26 -8.34 -10.49
C ASN A 99 -2.90 -9.71 -10.18
N ARG A 100 -2.10 -10.77 -10.32
CA ARG A 100 -2.49 -12.15 -9.99
C ARG A 100 -1.64 -12.74 -8.86
N GLY A 101 -0.47 -12.18 -8.56
CA GLY A 101 0.42 -12.67 -7.52
C GLY A 101 0.18 -12.02 -6.16
N PRO A 102 0.56 -12.71 -5.06
CA PRO A 102 0.31 -12.23 -3.71
C PRO A 102 1.11 -10.95 -3.40
N VAL A 103 0.52 -10.05 -2.62
CA VAL A 103 1.19 -8.88 -2.06
C VAL A 103 1.16 -8.98 -0.55
N LYS A 104 2.31 -8.84 0.11
CA LYS A 104 2.45 -8.98 1.56
C LYS A 104 3.13 -7.74 2.13
N LEU A 105 2.54 -7.13 3.15
CA LEU A 105 3.18 -6.08 3.94
C LEU A 105 3.14 -6.49 5.42
N SER A 106 4.31 -6.59 6.03
CA SER A 106 4.47 -6.99 7.43
C SER A 106 5.30 -5.97 8.18
N ASN A 107 4.84 -5.58 9.38
CA ASN A 107 5.52 -4.60 10.23
C ASN A 107 5.71 -3.23 9.56
N CYS A 108 4.77 -2.81 8.70
CA CYS A 108 4.86 -1.54 7.98
C CYS A 108 4.11 -0.39 8.67
N GLY A 109 4.62 0.83 8.52
CA GLY A 109 3.98 2.05 8.98
C GLY A 109 3.45 2.90 7.83
N PHE A 110 2.30 3.54 8.05
CA PHE A 110 1.60 4.38 7.07
C PHE A 110 1.23 5.73 7.65
N TRP A 111 1.64 6.82 6.98
CA TRP A 111 1.37 8.20 7.37
C TRP A 111 0.79 9.00 6.20
N PRO A 112 0.09 10.12 6.47
CA PRO A 112 -0.54 10.88 5.41
C PRO A 112 0.42 11.87 4.76
N VAL A 113 0.05 12.26 3.54
CA VAL A 113 0.32 13.56 2.93
C VAL A 113 -1.01 14.34 2.82
N PRO A 114 -1.02 15.65 2.57
CA PRO A 114 -2.26 16.44 2.50
C PRO A 114 -3.32 15.90 1.51
N GLU A 115 -2.88 15.17 0.50
CA GLU A 115 -3.73 14.55 -0.53
C GLU A 115 -4.20 13.13 -0.18
N THR A 116 -3.73 12.54 0.93
CA THR A 116 -4.04 11.15 1.31
C THR A 116 -5.52 10.97 1.58
N LYS A 117 -6.16 10.12 0.78
CA LYS A 117 -7.55 9.70 0.95
C LYS A 117 -7.64 8.35 1.63
N GLU A 118 -7.00 7.36 1.02
CA GLU A 118 -6.95 5.97 1.44
C GLU A 118 -5.46 5.61 1.57
N GLN A 119 -5.07 4.75 2.53
CA GLN A 119 -3.69 4.27 2.64
C GLN A 119 -3.46 3.01 1.80
N VAL A 120 -4.51 2.21 1.61
CA VAL A 120 -4.45 0.98 0.83
C VAL A 120 -5.69 0.86 -0.06
N VAL A 121 -5.46 0.71 -1.36
CA VAL A 121 -6.47 0.39 -2.36
C VAL A 121 -6.12 -0.96 -2.97
N LYS A 122 -6.95 -1.96 -2.70
CA LYS A 122 -6.78 -3.31 -3.19
C LYS A 122 -7.84 -3.67 -4.23
N GLN A 123 -7.38 -3.89 -5.45
CA GLN A 123 -8.23 -4.34 -6.55
C GLN A 123 -7.77 -5.71 -7.06
N GLY A 124 -8.51 -6.22 -8.04
CA GLY A 124 -8.13 -7.42 -8.78
C GLY A 124 -8.24 -8.72 -7.97
N PRO A 125 -7.92 -9.85 -8.61
CA PRO A 125 -8.17 -11.17 -8.04
C PRO A 125 -7.07 -11.66 -7.09
N SER A 126 -5.93 -10.96 -6.99
CA SER A 126 -4.84 -11.38 -6.13
C SER A 126 -5.17 -11.28 -4.64
N SER A 127 -4.31 -11.91 -3.83
CA SER A 127 -4.34 -11.79 -2.37
C SER A 127 -3.50 -10.60 -1.91
N LEU A 128 -4.04 -9.85 -0.94
CA LEU A 128 -3.27 -8.88 -0.16
C LEU A 128 -3.27 -9.29 1.32
N ILE A 129 -2.09 -9.30 1.92
CA ILE A 129 -1.89 -9.58 3.34
C ILE A 129 -1.24 -8.36 3.99
N LEU A 130 -1.89 -7.83 5.03
CA LEU A 130 -1.41 -6.76 5.89
C LEU A 130 -1.31 -7.32 7.31
N SER A 131 -0.08 -7.39 7.85
CA SER A 131 0.16 -7.98 9.16
C SER A 131 1.04 -7.09 10.03
N ALA A 132 0.63 -6.88 11.29
CA ALA A 132 1.40 -6.08 12.25
C ALA A 132 1.73 -4.66 11.73
N CYS A 133 0.84 -4.06 10.95
CA CYS A 133 1.01 -2.71 10.41
C CYS A 133 0.32 -1.66 11.29
N HIS A 134 0.70 -0.39 11.17
CA HIS A 134 -0.02 0.72 11.79
C HIS A 134 -0.37 1.82 10.80
N PHE A 135 -1.56 2.39 10.94
CA PHE A 135 -2.10 3.40 10.03
C PHE A 135 -2.46 4.68 10.77
N ALA A 136 -1.95 5.81 10.29
CA ALA A 136 -2.24 7.15 10.79
C ALA A 136 -2.67 8.09 9.68
N GLY A 137 -3.51 9.07 10.02
CA GLY A 137 -3.69 10.29 9.23
C GLY A 137 -4.53 10.20 7.97
N TRP A 138 -5.08 9.02 7.65
CA TRP A 138 -5.83 8.82 6.40
C TRP A 138 -7.07 9.71 6.35
N ASP A 139 -7.65 9.83 5.15
CA ASP A 139 -8.74 10.76 4.89
C ASP A 139 -8.40 12.17 5.38
N SER A 140 -7.27 12.71 4.92
CA SER A 140 -6.72 13.98 5.42
C SER A 140 -7.64 15.18 5.19
N LYS A 141 -8.62 15.04 4.29
CA LYS A 141 -9.67 16.03 4.00
C LYS A 141 -11.00 15.75 4.70
N ASN A 142 -11.10 14.68 5.49
CA ASN A 142 -12.31 14.25 6.20
C ASN A 142 -13.53 14.06 5.27
N GLU A 143 -13.32 13.44 4.11
CA GLU A 143 -14.35 13.16 3.11
C GLU A 143 -15.09 11.82 3.38
N GLY A 144 -14.80 11.16 4.50
CA GLY A 144 -15.39 9.88 4.91
C GLY A 144 -14.77 8.68 4.20
N LYS A 145 -13.52 8.79 3.76
CA LYS A 145 -12.78 7.75 3.04
C LYS A 145 -12.28 6.65 4.00
N PRO A 146 -12.28 5.37 3.57
CA PRO A 146 -11.71 4.30 4.38
C PRO A 146 -10.18 4.35 4.39
N CYS A 147 -9.54 3.80 5.43
CA CYS A 147 -8.09 3.58 5.40
C CYS A 147 -7.72 2.51 4.36
N ILE A 148 -8.44 1.38 4.37
CA ILE A 148 -8.27 0.25 3.47
C ILE A 148 -9.56 0.05 2.69
N ARG A 149 -9.48 0.02 1.36
CA ARG A 149 -10.58 -0.36 0.46
C ARG A 149 -10.21 -1.59 -0.35
N ALA A 150 -11.12 -2.56 -0.43
CA ALA A 150 -10.91 -3.80 -1.18
C ALA A 150 -12.14 -4.21 -2.00
N ASP A 151 -11.97 -4.40 -3.32
CA ASP A 151 -13.08 -4.68 -4.27
C ASP A 151 -12.93 -5.99 -5.08
N GLY A 152 -11.90 -6.81 -4.82
CA GLY A 152 -11.64 -8.04 -5.55
C GLY A 152 -10.76 -9.01 -4.78
N GLY A 153 -10.68 -10.28 -5.20
CA GLY A 153 -9.67 -11.23 -4.70
C GLY A 153 -9.78 -11.53 -3.21
N ARG A 154 -8.64 -11.65 -2.51
CA ARG A 154 -8.61 -12.00 -1.08
C ARG A 154 -7.87 -10.97 -0.24
N LEU A 155 -8.33 -10.74 0.98
CA LEU A 155 -7.71 -9.81 1.93
C LEU A 155 -7.48 -10.47 3.29
N ILE A 156 -6.30 -10.30 3.87
CA ILE A 156 -6.04 -10.56 5.28
C ILE A 156 -5.55 -9.28 5.92
N VAL A 157 -6.20 -8.88 7.01
CA VAL A 157 -5.74 -7.80 7.90
C VAL A 157 -5.62 -8.39 9.30
N SER A 158 -4.40 -8.51 9.80
CA SER A 158 -4.13 -9.16 11.08
C SER A 158 -3.17 -8.37 11.95
N ALA A 159 -3.48 -8.25 13.24
CA ALA A 159 -2.61 -7.58 14.22
C ALA A 159 -2.26 -6.12 13.84
N CYS A 160 -3.12 -5.43 13.10
CA CYS A 160 -2.88 -4.05 12.69
C CYS A 160 -3.47 -3.05 13.70
N GLU A 161 -2.84 -1.87 13.80
CA GLU A 161 -3.38 -0.74 14.56
C GLU A 161 -3.89 0.36 13.62
N PHE A 162 -5.09 0.85 13.91
CA PHE A 162 -5.64 2.03 13.27
C PHE A 162 -5.73 3.14 14.31
N MET A 163 -4.98 4.22 14.12
CA MET A 163 -4.78 5.23 15.18
C MET A 163 -5.93 6.26 15.27
N GLU A 164 -6.88 6.23 14.35
CA GLU A 164 -7.98 7.20 14.29
C GLU A 164 -9.37 6.56 14.25
N ASN A 165 -10.34 7.23 14.88
CA ASN A 165 -11.76 6.88 14.83
C ASN A 165 -12.42 7.41 13.54
N LYS A 166 -11.92 6.93 12.40
CA LYS A 166 -12.47 7.16 11.05
C LYS A 166 -12.86 5.81 10.46
N ARG A 167 -13.38 5.76 9.23
CA ARG A 167 -13.63 4.47 8.56
C ARG A 167 -12.29 3.74 8.36
N GLN A 168 -12.06 2.61 9.01
CA GLN A 168 -10.81 1.86 8.88
C GLN A 168 -10.83 0.94 7.66
N ILE A 169 -11.88 0.13 7.48
CA ILE A 169 -11.93 -0.88 6.40
C ILE A 169 -13.26 -0.81 5.67
N LEU A 170 -13.20 -0.77 4.33
CA LEU A 170 -14.35 -0.93 3.45
C LEU A 170 -14.13 -2.15 2.54
N LEU A 171 -15.01 -3.13 2.65
CA LEU A 171 -15.07 -4.29 1.77
C LEU A 171 -16.19 -4.07 0.75
N GLU A 172 -15.86 -4.04 -0.54
CA GLU A 172 -16.78 -3.74 -1.64
C GLU A 172 -17.18 -4.98 -2.43
N LYS A 173 -18.23 -4.85 -3.25
CA LYS A 173 -18.68 -5.91 -4.16
C LYS A 173 -17.53 -6.34 -5.08
N GLY A 174 -17.41 -7.65 -5.30
CA GLY A 174 -16.35 -8.27 -6.10
C GLY A 174 -15.24 -8.93 -5.26
N LEU A 175 -15.11 -8.57 -3.98
CA LEU A 175 -14.24 -9.26 -3.04
C LEU A 175 -14.67 -10.73 -2.92
N ALA A 176 -13.71 -11.66 -2.88
CA ALA A 176 -13.98 -13.10 -2.80
C ALA A 176 -13.94 -13.61 -1.36
N ALA A 177 -12.95 -13.18 -0.57
CA ALA A 177 -12.88 -13.51 0.86
C ALA A 177 -12.06 -12.48 1.65
N ALA A 178 -12.37 -12.32 2.94
CA ALA A 178 -11.59 -11.51 3.86
C ALA A 178 -11.48 -12.10 5.26
N THR A 179 -10.34 -11.88 5.91
CA THR A 179 -10.19 -12.07 7.36
C THR A 179 -9.67 -10.79 7.99
N VAL A 180 -10.36 -10.30 9.03
CA VAL A 180 -9.92 -9.17 9.85
C VAL A 180 -9.87 -9.59 11.31
N THR A 181 -8.66 -9.75 11.86
CA THR A 181 -8.48 -10.36 13.18
C THR A 181 -7.36 -9.75 14.01
N GLY A 182 -7.52 -9.71 15.34
CA GLY A 182 -6.46 -9.25 16.24
C GLY A 182 -6.10 -7.77 16.10
N CYS A 183 -6.94 -6.95 15.48
CA CYS A 183 -6.63 -5.55 15.20
C CYS A 183 -7.02 -4.62 16.37
N LEU A 184 -6.25 -3.55 16.53
CA LEU A 184 -6.58 -2.42 17.39
C LEU A 184 -7.33 -1.38 16.54
N LEU A 185 -8.66 -1.44 16.56
CA LEU A 185 -9.54 -0.48 15.91
C LEU A 185 -9.77 0.74 16.82
N ARG A 186 -10.44 1.76 16.29
CA ARG A 186 -10.97 2.88 17.08
C ARG A 186 -12.43 3.08 16.72
N GLY A 187 -13.29 2.94 17.72
CA GLY A 187 -14.74 2.99 17.55
C GLY A 187 -15.33 1.69 16.98
N ASP A 188 -16.64 1.54 17.14
CA ASP A 188 -17.32 0.25 16.91
C ASP A 188 -17.80 0.05 15.47
N LYS A 189 -17.74 1.09 14.63
CA LYS A 189 -18.25 1.09 13.25
C LYS A 189 -17.15 1.14 12.21
N GLY A 190 -15.99 0.61 12.59
CA GLY A 190 -14.77 0.80 11.85
C GLY A 190 -14.64 0.03 10.55
N ILE A 191 -15.31 -1.13 10.50
CA ILE A 191 -15.31 -2.04 9.37
C ILE A 191 -16.70 -2.00 8.76
N VAL A 192 -16.76 -1.75 7.45
CA VAL A 192 -18.00 -1.75 6.68
C VAL A 192 -17.88 -2.82 5.61
N ASN A 193 -18.73 -3.84 5.68
CA ASN A 193 -18.84 -4.87 4.64
C ASN A 193 -20.04 -4.58 3.72
N LYS A 194 -19.77 -4.29 2.45
CA LYS A 194 -20.76 -4.17 1.36
C LYS A 194 -20.59 -5.27 0.30
N SER A 195 -19.73 -6.25 0.56
CA SER A 195 -19.45 -7.38 -0.33
C SER A 195 -20.38 -8.56 -0.01
N ASP A 196 -20.48 -9.48 -0.96
CA ASP A 196 -21.10 -10.80 -0.78
C ASP A 196 -20.03 -11.89 -0.48
N ALA A 197 -18.83 -11.46 -0.04
CA ALA A 197 -17.67 -12.32 0.16
C ALA A 197 -17.77 -13.20 1.42
N ASP A 198 -16.97 -14.27 1.49
CA ASP A 198 -16.72 -14.97 2.76
C ASP A 198 -15.85 -14.10 3.68
N VAL A 199 -16.48 -13.45 4.66
CA VAL A 199 -15.83 -12.48 5.55
C VAL A 199 -15.86 -12.96 6.99
N GLN A 200 -14.68 -13.13 7.57
CA GLN A 200 -14.49 -13.46 8.98
C GLN A 200 -13.91 -12.26 9.74
N ILE A 201 -14.62 -11.76 10.75
CA ILE A 201 -14.20 -10.62 11.57
C ILE A 201 -14.29 -11.04 13.04
N GLY A 202 -13.17 -10.99 13.77
CA GLY A 202 -13.15 -11.40 15.17
C GLY A 202 -11.90 -10.98 15.92
N LEU A 203 -11.91 -11.10 17.26
CA LEU A 203 -10.75 -10.84 18.12
C LEU A 203 -10.15 -9.42 17.96
N ASN A 204 -10.96 -8.42 17.60
CA ASN A 204 -10.54 -7.03 17.49
C ASN A 204 -10.96 -6.24 18.74
N THR A 205 -10.17 -5.25 19.16
CA THR A 205 -10.55 -4.28 20.20
C THR A 205 -10.86 -2.92 19.57
N THR A 206 -11.77 -2.16 20.18
CA THR A 206 -12.21 -0.83 19.69
C THR A 206 -11.92 0.31 20.68
N ARG A 207 -11.40 -0.02 21.86
CA ARG A 207 -11.05 0.90 22.96
C ARG A 207 -9.56 1.12 23.07
#